data_AF-A0A2S2Q4Q8-F1
#
_entry.id   AF-A0A2S2Q4Q8-F1
#
_cell.length_a   1.000
_cell.length_b   1.000
_cell.length_c   1.000
_cell.angle_alpha   90.00
_cell.angle_beta   90.00
_cell.angle_gamma   90.00
#
_symmetry.space_group_name_H-M   'P 1'
#
loop_
_entity.id
_entity.type
_entity.pdbx_description
1 polymer ?
#
loop_
_entity_poly.entity_id
_entity_poly.type
_entity_poly.pdbx_seq_one_letter_code
_entity_poly.pdbx_strand_id
1 'polypeptide(L)'
;ALSTARPLVSVYSEKNEETGDTVALATVFKAPIRPDVVNFVHDNISKNSRQPYAVRKLAGHQTSAESWGTGRAVARIPRVRGGGTHRSGQGAFGNMCRGGRMFAPTRVWRRWHRKINVTQKRYATVSAIAASGVPALVMSKGNLILYCCHLKFF
;
A
#
# COMPACT_ATOMS: atom_id res chain seq x y z
N ALA A 1 -21.97 -19.65 11.55
CA ALA A 1 -21.67 -20.30 12.83
C ALA A 1 -20.44 -21.17 12.63
N LEU A 2 -19.29 -20.79 13.20
CA LEU A 2 -18.10 -21.65 13.28
C LEU A 2 -18.23 -22.45 14.58
N SER A 3 -18.55 -23.75 14.46
CA SER A 3 -18.75 -24.67 15.59
C SER A 3 -17.44 -25.31 16.08
N THR A 4 -16.29 -24.74 15.75
CA THR A 4 -14.96 -25.34 16.00
C THR A 4 -14.12 -24.56 17.00
N ALA A 5 -14.71 -23.71 17.84
CA ALA A 5 -13.94 -23.04 18.90
C ALA A 5 -14.12 -23.80 20.22
N ARG A 6 -13.02 -24.31 20.79
CA ARG A 6 -13.02 -24.81 22.17
C ARG A 6 -13.54 -23.71 23.10
N PRO A 7 -14.51 -24.00 23.99
CA PRO A 7 -15.09 -22.97 24.86
C PRO A 7 -14.09 -22.45 25.91
N LEU A 8 -13.07 -23.24 26.23
CA LEU A 8 -12.05 -22.95 27.24
C LEU A 8 -10.64 -23.03 26.62
N VAL A 9 -9.76 -22.11 27.05
CA VAL A 9 -8.37 -21.97 26.63
C VAL A 9 -7.48 -22.10 27.86
N SER A 10 -6.50 -23.01 27.81
CA SER A 10 -5.50 -23.20 28.88
C SER A 10 -4.49 -22.06 28.93
N VAL A 11 -4.13 -21.63 30.13
CA VAL A 11 -3.08 -20.64 30.37
C VAL A 11 -1.73 -21.35 30.56
N TYR A 12 -0.70 -20.85 29.87
CA TYR A 12 0.67 -21.36 29.96
C TYR A 12 1.58 -20.34 30.66
N SER A 13 2.53 -20.85 31.43
CA SER A 13 3.61 -20.05 32.01
C SER A 13 4.66 -19.72 30.95
N GLU A 14 5.57 -18.79 31.24
CA GLU A 14 6.68 -18.42 30.34
C GLU A 14 7.59 -19.61 29.99
N LYS A 15 7.57 -20.69 30.80
CA LYS A 15 8.32 -21.92 30.59
C LYS A 15 7.59 -22.94 29.71
N ASN A 16 6.47 -22.55 29.09
CA ASN A 16 5.58 -23.41 28.31
C ASN A 16 4.95 -24.56 29.12
N GLU A 17 4.77 -24.38 30.43
CA GLU A 17 4.08 -25.34 31.30
C GLU A 17 2.63 -24.90 31.52
N GLU A 18 1.70 -25.88 31.58
CA GLU A 18 0.29 -25.60 31.86
C GLU A 18 0.12 -25.14 33.29
N THR A 19 -0.52 -23.99 33.50
CA THR A 19 -0.72 -23.41 34.84
C THR A 19 -1.94 -24.03 35.55
N GLY A 20 -2.74 -24.83 34.84
CA GLY A 20 -4.01 -25.40 35.32
C GLY A 20 -5.20 -24.46 35.22
N ASP A 21 -4.95 -23.15 35.09
CA ASP A 21 -5.98 -22.14 34.87
C ASP A 21 -6.56 -22.20 33.45
N THR A 22 -7.88 -22.02 33.35
CA THR A 22 -8.59 -21.98 32.07
C THR A 22 -9.43 -20.71 31.95
N VAL A 23 -9.44 -20.14 30.75
CA VAL A 23 -10.19 -18.91 30.45
C VAL A 23 -11.20 -19.19 29.35
N ALA A 24 -12.39 -18.61 29.48
CA ALA A 24 -13.41 -18.69 28.44
C ALA A 24 -12.95 -17.99 27.16
N LEU A 25 -13.16 -18.64 26.02
CA LEU A 25 -12.82 -18.07 24.73
C LEU A 25 -13.65 -16.82 24.44
N ALA A 26 -12.97 -15.70 24.19
CA ALA A 26 -13.63 -14.45 23.84
C ALA A 26 -14.49 -14.61 22.58
N THR A 27 -15.68 -13.99 22.59
CA THR A 27 -16.66 -14.08 21.49
C THR A 27 -16.12 -13.59 20.15
N VAL A 28 -15.11 -12.72 20.16
CA VAL A 28 -14.42 -12.20 18.98
C VAL A 28 -13.80 -13.31 18.12
N PHE A 29 -13.31 -14.39 18.72
CA PHE A 29 -12.74 -15.53 17.99
C PHE A 29 -13.79 -16.37 17.25
N LYS A 30 -15.08 -16.24 17.61
CA LYS A 30 -16.20 -16.92 16.94
C LYS A 30 -16.77 -16.11 15.77
N ALA A 31 -16.26 -14.92 15.54
CA ALA A 31 -16.76 -14.04 14.48
C ALA A 31 -16.47 -14.61 13.08
N PRO A 32 -17.33 -14.33 12.10
CA PRO A 32 -17.11 -14.75 10.71
C PRO A 32 -15.85 -14.10 10.11
N ILE A 33 -15.01 -14.93 9.50
CA ILE A 33 -13.79 -14.49 8.81
C ILE A 33 -14.17 -14.03 7.40
N ARG A 34 -14.01 -12.73 7.12
CA ARG A 34 -14.24 -12.12 5.80
C ARG A 34 -12.95 -11.56 5.20
N PRO A 35 -12.26 -12.32 4.34
CA PRO A 35 -11.00 -11.88 3.76
C PRO A 35 -11.16 -10.68 2.82
N ASP A 36 -12.32 -10.53 2.18
CA ASP A 36 -12.67 -9.40 1.31
C ASP A 36 -12.67 -8.05 2.06
N VAL A 37 -13.33 -8.00 3.23
CA VAL A 37 -13.40 -6.79 4.06
C VAL A 37 -12.02 -6.47 4.66
N VAL A 38 -11.28 -7.49 5.09
CA VAL A 38 -9.92 -7.33 5.62
C VAL A 38 -9.01 -6.73 4.56
N ASN A 39 -9.00 -7.28 3.33
CA ASN A 39 -8.16 -6.79 2.25
C ASN A 39 -8.53 -5.35 1.85
N PHE A 40 -9.83 -5.06 1.72
CA PHE A 40 -10.30 -3.70 1.43
C PHE A 40 -9.86 -2.67 2.46
N VAL A 41 -9.97 -3.01 3.75
CA VAL A 41 -9.55 -2.11 4.83
C VAL A 41 -8.03 -1.96 4.84
N HIS A 42 -7.28 -3.07 4.71
CA HIS A 42 -5.83 -3.08 4.69
C HIS A 42 -5.26 -2.18 3.57
N ASP A 43 -5.75 -2.34 2.34
CA ASP A 43 -5.29 -1.56 1.19
C ASP A 43 -5.51 -0.05 1.37
N ASN A 44 -6.64 0.33 1.97
CA ASN A 44 -6.96 1.73 2.21
C ASN A 44 -6.19 2.31 3.40
N ILE A 45 -5.90 1.52 4.44
CA ILE A 45 -5.03 1.94 5.55
C ILE A 45 -3.59 2.10 5.06
N SER A 46 -3.09 1.16 4.25
CA SER A 46 -1.74 1.20 3.66
C SER A 46 -1.54 2.43 2.76
N LYS A 47 -2.59 2.90 2.08
CA LYS A 47 -2.53 4.16 1.32
C LYS A 47 -2.35 5.39 2.21
N ASN A 48 -2.84 5.35 3.46
CA ASN A 48 -2.82 6.50 4.36
C ASN A 48 -1.46 6.78 4.99
N SER A 49 -0.55 5.80 5.06
CA SER A 49 0.81 5.99 5.59
C SER A 49 1.79 6.58 4.56
N ARG A 50 1.36 6.74 3.30
CA ARG A 50 2.22 7.22 2.21
C ARG A 50 2.47 8.72 2.33
N GLN A 51 3.72 9.13 2.14
CA GLN A 51 4.07 10.54 2.04
C GLN A 51 3.80 11.08 0.63
N PRO A 52 3.15 12.24 0.48
CA PRO A 52 2.94 12.89 -0.81
C PRO A 52 4.28 13.22 -1.49
N TYR A 53 4.41 12.87 -2.77
CA TYR A 53 5.58 13.21 -3.59
C TYR A 53 5.14 13.82 -4.92
N ALA A 54 5.97 14.72 -5.45
CA ALA A 54 5.70 15.42 -6.70
C ALA A 54 6.99 15.88 -7.40
N VAL A 55 6.94 16.00 -8.72
CA VAL A 55 8.00 16.67 -9.50
C VAL A 55 7.90 18.19 -9.29
N ARG A 56 9.03 18.90 -9.31
CA ARG A 56 9.07 20.37 -9.22
C ARG A 56 8.15 21.01 -10.27
N LYS A 57 7.29 21.95 -9.87
CA LYS A 57 6.30 22.62 -10.73
C LYS A 57 6.89 23.23 -12.01
N LEU A 58 8.11 23.74 -11.93
CA LEU A 58 8.83 24.39 -13.03
C LEU A 58 9.87 23.48 -13.73
N ALA A 59 9.91 22.19 -13.40
CA ALA A 59 10.81 21.26 -14.08
C ALA A 59 10.51 21.20 -15.58
N GLY A 60 11.55 21.31 -16.39
CA GLY A 60 11.43 21.32 -17.86
C GLY A 60 10.85 22.61 -18.44
N HIS A 61 10.60 23.65 -17.62
CA HIS A 61 10.03 24.93 -18.05
C HIS A 61 10.96 26.14 -17.94
N GLN A 62 12.13 25.99 -17.34
CA GLN A 62 13.05 27.10 -17.11
C GLN A 62 13.83 27.49 -18.37
N THR A 63 13.79 26.66 -19.42
CA THR A 63 14.53 26.88 -20.66
C THR A 63 13.75 27.76 -21.61
N SER A 64 14.33 28.86 -22.09
CA SER A 64 13.75 29.66 -23.17
C SER A 64 13.88 28.93 -24.51
N ALA A 65 12.76 28.52 -25.08
CA ALA A 65 12.72 27.77 -26.33
C ALA A 65 11.49 28.12 -27.17
N GLU A 66 11.66 28.23 -28.48
CA GLU A 66 10.60 28.54 -29.43
C GLU A 66 10.71 27.61 -30.64
N SER A 67 9.57 27.33 -31.29
CA SER A 67 9.57 26.48 -32.48
C SER A 67 10.04 27.30 -33.68
N TRP A 68 10.86 26.69 -34.53
CA TRP A 68 11.32 27.32 -35.78
C TRP A 68 10.28 27.28 -36.91
N GLY A 69 9.12 26.65 -36.68
CA GLY A 69 8.07 26.51 -37.70
C GLY A 69 8.43 25.50 -38.79
N THR A 70 7.85 25.67 -39.97
CA THR A 70 8.05 24.83 -41.16
C THR A 70 9.21 25.33 -42.03
N GLY A 71 9.58 24.58 -43.06
CA GLY A 71 10.62 24.99 -44.02
C GLY A 71 12.05 24.65 -43.61
N ARG A 72 12.22 23.80 -42.58
CA ARG A 72 13.49 23.21 -42.18
C ARG A 72 13.32 21.69 -42.10
N ALA A 73 14.35 20.91 -42.42
CA ALA A 73 14.34 19.44 -42.36
C ALA A 73 14.36 18.91 -40.90
N VAL A 74 13.50 19.45 -40.05
CA VAL A 74 13.53 19.33 -38.60
C VAL A 74 12.09 19.40 -38.06
N ALA A 75 11.76 18.57 -37.05
CA ALA A 75 10.44 18.58 -36.42
C ALA A 75 10.10 19.92 -35.74
N ARG A 76 8.80 20.27 -35.73
CA ARG A 76 8.22 21.55 -35.23
C ARG A 76 8.22 21.72 -33.69
N ILE A 77 9.14 21.06 -33.00
CA ILE A 77 9.30 21.10 -31.53
C ILE A 77 9.98 22.43 -31.13
N PRO A 78 9.61 23.05 -29.99
CA PRO A 78 10.35 24.18 -29.44
C PRO A 78 11.84 23.86 -29.23
N ARG A 79 12.73 24.75 -29.67
CA ARG A 79 14.19 24.59 -29.58
C ARG A 79 14.83 25.69 -28.77
N VAL A 80 15.85 25.33 -27.99
CA VAL A 80 16.59 26.27 -27.13
C VAL A 80 17.23 27.36 -27.98
N ARG A 81 16.98 28.62 -27.63
CA ARG A 81 17.52 29.80 -28.32
C ARG A 81 19.03 29.94 -28.08
N GLY A 82 19.70 30.74 -28.91
CA GLY A 82 21.14 31.04 -28.82
C GLY A 82 22.01 30.18 -29.73
N GLY A 83 23.34 30.28 -29.53
CA GLY A 83 24.36 29.58 -30.30
C GLY A 83 25.64 29.38 -29.46
N GLY A 84 26.58 28.56 -29.93
CA GLY A 84 27.88 28.36 -29.27
C GLY A 84 27.91 27.39 -28.09
N THR A 85 26.76 26.84 -27.66
CA THR A 85 26.71 25.77 -26.64
C THR A 85 26.15 24.48 -27.22
N HIS A 86 26.53 23.32 -26.66
CA HIS A 86 25.95 22.03 -27.05
C HIS A 86 24.44 21.94 -26.83
N ARG A 87 23.86 22.79 -25.97
CA ARG A 87 22.42 22.80 -25.66
C ARG A 87 21.60 23.63 -26.66
N SER A 88 22.21 24.61 -27.33
CA SER A 88 21.55 25.47 -28.32
C SER A 88 20.99 24.64 -29.48
N GLY A 89 19.76 24.93 -29.93
CA GLY A 89 19.12 24.21 -31.03
C GLY A 89 18.52 22.83 -30.69
N GLN A 90 18.73 22.31 -29.47
CA GLN A 90 18.10 21.07 -29.00
C GLN A 90 16.61 21.28 -28.67
N GLY A 91 15.81 20.21 -28.74
CA GLY A 91 14.39 20.25 -28.37
C GLY A 91 14.16 20.43 -26.86
N ALA A 92 13.17 21.22 -26.50
CA ALA A 92 12.79 21.54 -25.11
C ALA A 92 11.26 21.55 -24.93
N PHE A 93 10.81 21.66 -23.69
CA PHE A 93 9.41 21.61 -23.21
C PHE A 93 8.62 20.32 -23.47
N GLY A 94 8.77 19.71 -24.64
CA GLY A 94 8.04 18.50 -25.02
C GLY A 94 8.31 17.33 -24.07
N ASN A 95 7.28 16.52 -23.81
CA ASN A 95 7.38 15.30 -23.01
C ASN A 95 8.27 14.23 -23.66
N MET A 96 8.45 14.30 -24.98
CA MET A 96 9.38 13.47 -25.75
C MET A 96 10.82 14.00 -25.80
N CYS A 97 11.06 15.21 -25.28
CA CYS A 97 12.37 15.85 -25.34
C CYS A 97 13.21 15.55 -24.09
N ARG A 98 14.50 15.30 -24.29
CA ARG A 98 15.46 15.14 -23.18
C ARG A 98 15.56 16.44 -22.37
N GLY A 99 15.21 16.36 -21.09
CA GLY A 99 15.14 17.53 -20.19
C GLY A 99 13.93 18.42 -20.42
N GLY A 100 12.94 17.97 -21.20
CA GLY A 100 11.63 18.61 -21.35
C GLY A 100 10.71 18.30 -20.16
N ARG A 101 9.46 18.78 -20.22
CA ARG A 101 8.49 18.56 -19.16
C ARG A 101 7.63 17.32 -19.44
N MET A 102 7.50 16.47 -18.42
CA MET A 102 6.59 15.33 -18.46
C MET A 102 5.13 15.76 -18.62
N PHE A 103 4.39 15.03 -19.46
CA PHE A 103 2.93 15.16 -19.55
C PHE A 103 2.27 14.67 -18.25
N ALA A 104 1.29 15.43 -17.73
CA ALA A 104 0.62 15.13 -16.45
C ALA A 104 1.60 14.80 -15.29
N PRO A 105 2.47 15.75 -14.88
CA PRO A 105 3.46 15.48 -13.83
C PRO A 105 2.77 15.17 -12.50
N THR A 106 3.43 14.37 -11.66
CA THR A 106 2.93 14.05 -10.31
C THR A 106 2.72 15.34 -9.53
N ARG A 107 1.57 15.43 -8.85
CA ARG A 107 1.15 16.61 -8.10
C ARG A 107 0.96 16.25 -6.64
N VAL A 108 1.30 17.19 -5.76
CA VAL A 108 1.21 17.01 -4.30
C VAL A 108 -0.24 16.73 -3.89
N TRP A 109 -1.19 17.41 -4.50
CA TRP A 109 -2.63 17.29 -4.21
C TRP A 109 -3.32 16.06 -4.82
N ARG A 110 -2.55 15.05 -5.25
CA ARG A 110 -3.12 13.73 -5.51
C ARG A 110 -3.84 13.23 -4.26
N ARG A 111 -4.99 12.56 -4.42
CA ARG A 111 -5.71 11.97 -3.27
C ARG A 111 -4.97 10.73 -2.76
N TRP A 112 -4.07 10.93 -1.79
CA TRP A 112 -3.32 9.85 -1.12
C TRP A 112 -4.18 9.15 -0.08
N HIS A 113 -4.84 9.93 0.78
CA HIS A 113 -5.59 9.39 1.90
C HIS A 113 -7.02 8.97 1.52
N ARG A 114 -7.47 7.88 2.14
CA ARG A 114 -8.82 7.31 2.03
C ARG A 114 -9.44 7.21 3.42
N LYS A 115 -10.61 7.83 3.58
CA LYS A 115 -11.46 7.64 4.76
C LYS A 115 -12.09 6.26 4.68
N ILE A 116 -12.08 5.55 5.80
CA ILE A 116 -12.65 4.21 5.94
C ILE A 116 -13.66 4.26 7.08
N ASN A 117 -14.79 3.60 6.90
CA ASN A 117 -15.84 3.56 7.90
C ASN A 117 -15.37 2.85 9.17
N VAL A 118 -15.69 3.41 10.34
CA VAL A 118 -15.27 2.87 11.64
C VAL A 118 -15.82 1.45 11.84
N THR A 119 -17.06 1.19 11.41
CA THR A 119 -17.69 -0.13 11.48
C THR A 119 -16.94 -1.17 10.63
N GLN A 120 -16.56 -0.82 9.40
CA GLN A 120 -15.76 -1.70 8.54
C GLN A 120 -14.36 -1.97 9.12
N LYS A 121 -13.71 -0.96 9.71
CA LYS A 121 -12.43 -1.16 10.41
C LYS A 121 -12.57 -2.14 11.56
N ARG A 122 -13.57 -1.93 12.44
CA ARG A 122 -13.85 -2.84 13.57
C ARG A 122 -14.13 -4.26 13.09
N TYR A 123 -14.91 -4.41 12.02
CA TYR A 123 -15.19 -5.71 11.44
C TYR A 123 -13.92 -6.41 10.93
N ALA A 124 -13.06 -5.69 10.19
CA ALA A 124 -11.79 -6.23 9.72
C ALA A 124 -10.87 -6.66 10.88
N THR A 125 -10.80 -5.87 11.96
CA THR A 125 -10.03 -6.21 13.16
C THR A 125 -10.55 -7.50 13.82
N VAL A 126 -11.87 -7.61 13.98
CA VAL A 126 -12.52 -8.80 14.56
C VAL A 126 -12.28 -10.04 13.69
N SER A 127 -12.44 -9.94 12.36
CA SER A 127 -12.14 -11.05 11.44
C SER A 127 -10.66 -11.46 11.47
N ALA A 128 -9.73 -10.52 11.64
CA ALA A 128 -8.31 -10.82 11.76
C ALA A 128 -7.98 -11.55 13.08
N ILE A 129 -8.60 -11.15 14.19
CA ILE A 129 -8.46 -11.84 15.48
C ILE A 129 -9.01 -13.27 15.38
N ALA A 130 -10.21 -13.45 14.81
CA ALA A 130 -10.78 -14.78 14.59
C ALA A 130 -9.87 -15.67 13.73
N ALA A 131 -9.29 -15.12 12.64
CA ALA A 131 -8.36 -15.86 11.79
C ALA A 131 -7.06 -16.25 12.49
N SER A 132 -6.59 -15.48 13.47
CA SER A 132 -5.38 -15.80 14.24
C SER A 132 -5.53 -17.02 15.14
N GLY A 133 -6.78 -17.34 15.52
CA GLY A 133 -7.08 -18.57 16.24
C GLY A 133 -7.02 -19.82 15.36
N VAL A 134 -7.25 -19.72 14.04
CA VAL A 134 -7.38 -20.91 13.17
C VAL A 134 -6.02 -21.38 12.65
N PRO A 135 -5.51 -22.55 13.08
CA PRO A 135 -4.13 -22.97 12.80
C PRO A 135 -3.84 -23.13 11.30
N ALA A 136 -4.82 -23.65 10.55
CA ALA A 136 -4.72 -23.82 9.10
C ALA A 136 -4.47 -22.49 8.37
N LEU A 137 -5.12 -21.40 8.79
CA LEU A 137 -4.94 -20.08 8.20
C LEU A 137 -3.57 -19.50 8.55
N VAL A 138 -3.09 -19.72 9.78
CA VAL A 138 -1.79 -19.23 10.22
C VAL A 138 -0.64 -19.98 9.50
N MET A 139 -0.77 -21.29 9.33
CA MET A 139 0.16 -22.10 8.53
C MET A 139 0.14 -21.71 7.05
N SER A 140 -1.04 -21.45 6.46
CA SER A 140 -1.15 -21.01 5.07
C SER A 140 -0.45 -19.68 4.78
N LYS A 141 -0.28 -18.82 5.81
CA LYS A 141 0.45 -17.56 5.71
C LYS A 141 1.98 -17.76 5.72
N GLY A 142 2.46 -18.95 6.03
CA GLY A 142 3.88 -19.31 6.05
C GLY A 142 4.51 -19.33 7.44
N ASN A 143 3.72 -19.30 8.51
CA ASN A 143 4.25 -19.40 9.88
C ASN A 143 4.50 -20.87 10.25
N LEU A 144 5.68 -21.17 10.79
CA LEU A 144 6.05 -22.52 11.26
C LEU A 144 5.61 -22.72 12.72
N ILE A 145 4.50 -23.45 12.92
CA ILE A 145 3.84 -23.58 14.24
C ILE A 145 3.93 -25.02 14.79
N LEU A 146 4.84 -25.83 14.26
CA LEU A 146 4.96 -27.27 14.56
C LEU A 146 5.14 -27.62 16.05
N TYR A 147 5.55 -26.67 16.90
CA TYR A 147 5.79 -26.89 18.33
C TYR A 147 4.98 -25.99 19.26
N CYS A 148 4.02 -25.19 18.76
CA CYS A 148 3.20 -24.37 19.63
C CYS A 148 2.16 -25.23 20.36
N CYS A 149 2.18 -25.23 21.70
CA CYS A 149 1.35 -26.08 22.56
C CYS A 149 -0.16 -25.85 22.36
N HIS A 150 -0.59 -24.62 22.06
CA HIS A 150 -2.02 -24.28 22.04
C HIS A 150 -2.64 -24.20 20.64
N LEU A 151 -1.88 -23.72 19.64
CA LEU A 151 -2.34 -23.62 18.24
C LEU A 151 -2.43 -24.96 17.51
N LYS A 152 -2.06 -26.10 18.13
CA LYS A 152 -2.29 -27.42 17.55
C LYS A 152 -3.75 -27.90 17.61
N PHE A 153 -4.59 -27.22 18.40
CA PHE A 153 -5.92 -27.72 18.77
C PHE A 153 -7.06 -26.68 18.71
N PHE A 154 -6.84 -25.57 18.02
CA PHE A 154 -7.91 -24.65 17.62
C PHE A 154 -8.56 -25.04 16.29
#